data_AF-A0A261KK51-F1
#
_entry.id   AF-A0A261KK51-F1
#
_cell.length_a   1.000
_cell.length_b   1.000
_cell.length_c   1.000
_cell.angle_alpha   90.00
_cell.angle_beta   90.00
_cell.angle_gamma   90.00
#
_symmetry.space_group_name_H-M   'P 1'
#
loop_
_entity.id
_entity.type
_entity.pdbx_description
1 polymer ?
#
loop_
_entity_poly.entity_id
_entity_poly.type
_entity_poly.pdbx_seq_one_letter_code
_entity_poly.pdbx_strand_id
1 'polypeptide(L)'
;MQINRDQLLNRVKTEVLQMRLQSLHHAVIVNLVRQQPPQQLKRSWDIEVKVGKRPIFQLPPKVNIMQVFDRMKGKLLLLGNPGGGKTTTLLELARRLVIRAEKDEKTPIPVLLDLSKWQNNNQEISDWLVEQLKFKYNIPKKVTINWLENQQLLPLIDGFDGVSPELSEHCLDRINKFSVDFQPKHLVVCSSFAAYKNCHNKLRVNAAVLLQPLKNSQIQDYLLLARSRELWNYIQDEPELLNVAKTPLMLTMMTLAYEEILIAAWRRITSKEGREKYLLNAYIRSQLGGETNYKWYPRNQEPLPEQTRRWLAWLAQRMAAENIQEFKIEKLQSSWLDPNGELQTYKLIINLISVLFWGFTFGFIFTLVWELKEGLICGAIGGLIGGKFGLPGLKSLVLRIVLFSNGHIPWNYRRFLNYASSRLLLQRIGDRYQFIHHLLYRHFTEM
;
A
#
# COMPACT_ATOMS: atom_id res chain seq x y z
N MET A 1 -5.65 -28.46 -10.78
CA MET A 1 -5.15 -27.52 -11.81
C MET A 1 -3.77 -27.04 -11.41
N GLN A 2 -2.75 -27.39 -12.18
CA GLN A 2 -1.37 -26.93 -11.99
C GLN A 2 -1.30 -25.47 -12.46
N ILE A 3 -1.05 -24.53 -11.55
CA ILE A 3 -0.93 -23.12 -11.93
C ILE A 3 0.34 -22.97 -12.77
N ASN A 4 0.18 -22.53 -14.01
CA ASN A 4 1.29 -22.38 -14.95
C ASN A 4 2.04 -21.05 -14.72
N ARG A 5 3.34 -21.01 -15.06
CA ARG A 5 4.22 -19.84 -15.07
C ARG A 5 3.53 -18.60 -15.65
N ASP A 6 2.85 -18.76 -16.79
CA ASP A 6 2.21 -17.65 -17.50
C ASP A 6 1.02 -17.07 -16.74
N GLN A 7 0.33 -17.88 -15.93
CA GLN A 7 -0.73 -17.39 -15.07
C GLN A 7 -0.17 -16.50 -13.96
N LEU A 8 0.96 -16.86 -13.35
CA LEU A 8 1.63 -15.99 -12.38
C LEU A 8 2.14 -14.72 -13.06
N LEU A 9 2.82 -14.84 -14.21
CA LEU A 9 3.36 -13.70 -14.94
C LEU A 9 2.27 -12.69 -15.33
N ASN A 10 1.11 -13.16 -15.81
CA ASN A 10 -0.03 -12.30 -16.12
C ASN A 10 -0.61 -11.59 -14.88
N ARG A 11 -0.64 -12.28 -13.72
CA ARG A 11 -1.06 -11.67 -12.45
C ARG A 11 -0.09 -10.59 -11.99
N VAL A 12 1.21 -10.86 -12.05
CA VAL A 12 2.26 -9.88 -11.75
C VAL A 12 2.16 -8.69 -12.71
N LYS A 13 2.01 -8.92 -14.02
CA LYS A 13 1.85 -7.86 -15.02
C LYS A 13 0.69 -6.94 -14.67
N THR A 14 -0.46 -7.54 -14.36
CA THR A 14 -1.67 -6.80 -13.98
C THR A 14 -1.42 -5.95 -12.74
N GLU A 15 -0.77 -6.52 -11.72
CA GLU A 15 -0.42 -5.79 -10.52
C GLU A 15 0.54 -4.61 -10.79
N VAL A 16 1.66 -4.86 -11.49
CA VAL A 16 2.66 -3.81 -11.79
C VAL A 16 2.01 -2.65 -12.55
N LEU A 17 1.13 -2.96 -13.52
CA LEU A 17 0.37 -1.96 -14.25
C LEU A 17 -0.59 -1.19 -13.32
N GLN A 18 -1.35 -1.88 -12.48
CA GLN A 18 -2.29 -1.25 -11.53
C GLN A 18 -1.57 -0.33 -10.54
N MET A 19 -0.46 -0.78 -9.94
CA MET A 19 0.32 0.00 -8.98
C MET A 19 0.91 1.26 -9.64
N ARG A 20 1.40 1.13 -10.88
CA ARG A 20 1.93 2.26 -11.64
C ARG A 20 0.84 3.27 -12.01
N LEU A 21 -0.31 2.82 -12.50
CA LEU A 21 -1.44 3.68 -12.88
C LEU A 21 -1.99 4.47 -11.69
N GLN A 22 -1.92 3.91 -10.49
CA GLN A 22 -2.36 4.55 -9.26
C GLN A 22 -1.25 5.34 -8.54
N SER A 23 -0.06 5.47 -9.13
CA SER A 23 1.03 6.23 -8.51
C SER A 23 0.84 7.74 -8.67
N LEU A 24 1.20 8.51 -7.64
CA LEU A 24 1.14 9.98 -7.66
C LEU A 24 1.92 10.59 -8.82
N HIS A 25 3.10 10.02 -9.11
CA HIS A 25 3.93 10.47 -10.23
C HIS A 25 3.21 10.25 -11.58
N HIS A 26 2.46 9.17 -11.73
CA HIS A 26 1.66 8.96 -12.95
C HIS A 26 0.50 9.95 -13.03
N ALA A 27 -0.13 10.30 -11.91
CA ALA A 27 -1.20 11.29 -11.87
C ALA A 27 -0.77 12.66 -12.39
N VAL A 28 0.44 13.13 -12.03
CA VAL A 28 1.00 14.37 -12.61
C VAL A 28 1.10 14.27 -14.13
N ILE A 29 1.62 13.16 -14.66
CA ILE A 29 1.74 12.96 -16.11
C ILE A 29 0.36 12.98 -16.79
N VAL A 30 -0.63 12.28 -16.23
CA VAL A 30 -1.97 12.18 -16.83
C VAL A 30 -2.72 13.51 -16.74
N ASN A 31 -2.75 14.13 -15.55
CA ASN A 31 -3.60 15.29 -15.28
C ASN A 31 -3.04 16.58 -15.89
N LEU A 32 -1.71 16.73 -15.93
CA LEU A 32 -1.06 18.01 -16.24
C LEU A 32 -0.35 18.01 -17.60
N VAL A 33 0.16 16.87 -18.08
CA VAL A 33 0.85 16.83 -19.39
C VAL A 33 -0.15 16.72 -20.55
N ARG A 34 -1.34 16.11 -20.33
CA ARG A 34 -2.56 15.97 -21.18
C ARG A 34 -2.40 15.56 -22.66
N GLN A 35 -1.23 15.71 -23.28
CA GLN A 35 -0.93 15.38 -24.67
C GLN A 35 0.50 14.87 -24.76
N GLN A 36 0.65 13.60 -25.15
CA GLN A 36 1.90 12.86 -25.36
C GLN A 36 2.89 12.88 -24.16
N PRO A 37 2.98 11.80 -23.35
CA PRO A 37 4.09 11.68 -22.41
C PRO A 37 5.40 11.80 -23.20
N PRO A 38 6.38 12.61 -22.76
CA PRO A 38 7.61 12.81 -23.51
C PRO A 38 8.22 11.44 -23.84
N GLN A 39 8.54 11.24 -25.13
CA GLN A 39 8.94 9.94 -25.69
C GLN A 39 10.13 9.30 -24.95
N GLN A 40 10.87 10.08 -24.18
CA GLN A 40 11.74 9.61 -23.10
C GLN A 40 11.56 10.53 -21.89
N LEU A 41 10.80 10.10 -20.89
CA LEU A 41 10.95 10.68 -19.55
C LEU A 41 12.40 10.43 -19.14
N LYS A 42 13.22 11.49 -19.14
CA LYS A 42 14.52 11.47 -18.45
C LYS A 42 14.25 11.05 -17.00
N ARG A 43 15.18 10.29 -16.43
CA ARG A 43 15.10 9.91 -15.02
C ARG A 43 15.00 11.17 -14.16
N SER A 44 13.96 11.24 -13.32
CA SER A 44 13.64 12.47 -12.57
C SER A 44 14.64 12.78 -11.45
N TRP A 45 15.33 11.78 -10.91
CA TRP A 45 16.31 11.92 -9.83
C TRP A 45 17.68 11.38 -10.22
N ASP A 46 18.73 11.87 -9.56
CA ASP A 46 20.08 11.32 -9.74
C ASP A 46 20.26 10.01 -8.99
N ILE A 47 21.14 9.17 -9.54
CA ILE A 47 21.45 7.84 -9.00
C ILE A 47 22.96 7.74 -8.82
N GLU A 48 23.37 7.34 -7.64
CA GLU A 48 24.73 6.92 -7.33
C GLU A 48 24.80 5.40 -7.22
N VAL A 49 25.86 4.80 -7.74
CA VAL A 49 26.04 3.34 -7.73
C VAL A 49 27.33 3.00 -7.01
N LYS A 50 27.24 2.08 -6.04
CA LYS A 50 28.35 1.49 -5.31
C LYS A 50 28.46 0.01 -5.67
N VAL A 51 29.64 -0.41 -6.13
CA VAL A 51 29.90 -1.80 -6.56
C VAL A 51 31.05 -2.37 -5.73
N GLY A 52 30.72 -3.18 -4.74
CA GLY A 52 31.72 -3.75 -3.82
C GLY A 52 32.62 -2.68 -3.20
N LYS A 53 33.94 -2.80 -3.41
CA LYS A 53 34.96 -1.86 -2.92
C LYS A 53 35.27 -0.70 -3.88
N ARG A 54 34.63 -0.63 -5.05
CA ARG A 54 34.88 0.45 -6.03
C ARG A 54 34.34 1.79 -5.49
N PRO A 55 34.92 2.92 -5.93
CA PRO A 55 34.39 4.23 -5.60
C PRO A 55 32.96 4.37 -6.12
N ILE A 56 32.18 5.18 -5.41
CA ILE A 56 30.82 5.53 -5.81
C ILE A 56 30.92 6.35 -7.09
N PHE A 57 30.08 6.04 -8.08
CA PHE A 57 29.99 6.83 -9.30
C PHE A 57 28.54 7.24 -9.57
N GLN A 58 28.37 8.42 -10.16
CA GLN A 58 27.06 8.90 -10.58
C GLN A 58 26.66 8.26 -11.91
N LEU A 59 25.44 7.72 -11.97
CA LEU A 59 24.90 7.12 -13.16
C LEU A 59 24.44 8.22 -14.14
N PRO A 60 24.87 8.21 -15.42
CA PRO A 60 24.46 9.21 -16.39
C PRO A 60 22.92 9.27 -16.53
N PRO A 61 22.30 10.45 -16.77
CA PRO A 61 20.85 10.60 -16.80
C PRO A 61 20.12 9.75 -17.86
N LYS A 62 20.82 9.38 -18.94
CA LYS A 62 20.28 8.55 -20.03
C LYS A 62 20.31 7.05 -19.72
N VAL A 63 21.11 6.63 -18.73
CA VAL A 63 21.27 5.21 -18.36
C VAL A 63 20.13 4.82 -17.42
N ASN A 64 19.37 3.80 -17.82
CA ASN A 64 18.21 3.34 -17.05
C ASN A 64 18.62 2.31 -15.99
N ILE A 65 17.74 2.08 -15.00
CA ILE A 65 17.99 1.12 -13.93
C ILE A 65 18.12 -0.33 -14.46
N MET A 66 17.49 -0.65 -15.59
CA MET A 66 17.58 -1.96 -16.22
C MET A 66 19.01 -2.28 -16.68
N GLN A 67 19.70 -1.30 -17.26
CA GLN A 67 21.09 -1.43 -17.70
C GLN A 67 22.02 -1.65 -16.50
N VAL A 68 21.74 -1.01 -15.36
CA VAL A 68 22.49 -1.27 -14.11
C VAL A 68 22.20 -2.68 -13.61
N PHE A 69 20.93 -3.07 -13.56
CA PHE A 69 20.52 -4.42 -13.14
C PHE A 69 21.23 -5.50 -13.96
N ASP A 70 21.26 -5.37 -15.29
CA ASP A 70 21.92 -6.31 -16.19
C ASP A 70 23.44 -6.35 -15.98
N ARG A 71 24.09 -5.17 -15.90
CA ARG A 71 25.55 -5.07 -15.68
C ARG A 71 25.98 -5.63 -14.34
N MET A 72 25.13 -5.55 -13.32
CA MET A 72 25.39 -6.05 -11.97
C MET A 72 24.91 -7.48 -11.75
N LYS A 73 24.56 -8.22 -12.81
CA LYS A 73 24.09 -9.61 -12.74
C LYS A 73 22.84 -9.80 -11.84
N GLY A 74 22.02 -8.76 -11.71
CA GLY A 74 20.68 -8.81 -11.15
C GLY A 74 20.52 -9.04 -9.64
N LYS A 75 21.58 -8.97 -8.82
CA LYS A 75 21.44 -8.84 -7.36
C LYS A 75 21.76 -7.41 -6.91
N LEU A 76 20.73 -6.67 -6.51
CA LEU A 76 20.82 -5.21 -6.35
C LEU A 76 20.13 -4.74 -5.06
N LEU A 77 20.76 -3.81 -4.35
CA LEU A 77 20.17 -3.10 -3.23
C LEU A 77 19.82 -1.67 -3.67
N LEU A 78 18.56 -1.28 -3.55
CA LEU A 78 18.09 0.07 -3.84
C LEU A 78 17.89 0.85 -2.53
N LEU A 79 18.68 1.89 -2.33
CA LEU A 79 18.65 2.77 -1.18
C LEU A 79 18.11 4.15 -1.56
N GLY A 80 17.51 4.83 -0.60
CA GLY A 80 17.06 6.21 -0.78
C GLY A 80 16.22 6.67 0.40
N ASN A 81 16.07 7.98 0.57
CA ASN A 81 15.25 8.53 1.64
C ASN A 81 13.76 8.14 1.48
N PRO A 82 12.95 8.19 2.55
CA PRO A 82 11.49 8.10 2.43
C PRO A 82 10.96 9.10 1.40
N GLY A 83 10.07 8.67 0.51
CA GLY A 83 9.60 9.50 -0.61
C GLY A 83 10.62 9.75 -1.74
N GLY A 84 11.81 9.16 -1.67
CA GLY A 84 12.91 9.31 -2.64
C GLY A 84 12.72 8.63 -4.00
N GLY A 85 11.57 8.03 -4.28
CA GLY A 85 11.29 7.35 -5.56
C GLY A 85 11.74 5.88 -5.65
N LYS A 86 12.01 5.22 -4.52
CA LYS A 86 12.41 3.79 -4.46
C LYS A 86 11.36 2.88 -5.13
N THR A 87 10.12 2.92 -4.64
CA THR A 87 9.00 2.14 -5.20
C THR A 87 8.73 2.49 -6.66
N THR A 88 8.85 3.77 -7.06
CA THR A 88 8.70 4.17 -8.47
C THR A 88 9.78 3.57 -9.36
N THR A 89 11.04 3.58 -8.90
CA THR A 89 12.17 2.95 -9.60
C THR A 89 11.99 1.43 -9.66
N LEU A 90 11.56 0.80 -8.56
CA LEU A 90 11.30 -0.63 -8.48
C LEU A 90 10.17 -1.06 -9.44
N LEU A 91 9.08 -0.30 -9.50
CA LEU A 91 7.97 -0.55 -10.43
C LEU A 91 8.38 -0.34 -11.89
N GLU A 92 9.25 0.63 -12.19
CA GLU A 92 9.80 0.78 -13.53
C GLU A 92 10.65 -0.45 -13.93
N LEU A 93 11.52 -0.89 -13.02
CA LEU A 93 12.33 -2.10 -13.20
C LEU A 93 11.44 -3.34 -13.36
N ALA A 94 10.45 -3.53 -12.48
CA ALA A 94 9.49 -4.62 -12.52
C ALA A 94 8.77 -4.69 -13.87
N ARG A 95 8.30 -3.55 -14.38
CA ARG A 95 7.63 -3.49 -15.69
C ARG A 95 8.53 -3.99 -16.82
N ARG A 96 9.79 -3.56 -16.84
CA ARG A 96 10.76 -3.98 -17.87
C ARG A 96 11.11 -5.47 -17.72
N LEU A 97 11.22 -5.97 -16.49
CA LEU A 97 11.45 -7.38 -16.20
C LEU A 97 10.27 -8.26 -16.60
N VAL A 98 9.03 -7.81 -16.38
CA VAL A 98 7.81 -8.51 -16.84
C VAL A 98 7.83 -8.65 -18.36
N ILE A 99 8.08 -7.56 -19.09
CA ILE A 99 8.16 -7.59 -20.56
C ILE A 99 9.27 -8.54 -21.05
N ARG A 100 10.40 -8.62 -20.32
CA ARG A 100 11.46 -9.58 -20.62
C ARG A 100 11.00 -11.03 -20.36
N ALA A 101 10.31 -11.28 -19.26
CA ALA A 101 9.77 -12.58 -18.88
C ALA A 101 8.65 -13.09 -19.80
N GLU A 102 7.94 -12.19 -20.48
CA GLU A 102 6.98 -12.54 -21.52
C GLU A 102 7.66 -13.00 -22.83
N LYS A 103 8.89 -12.53 -23.09
CA LYS A 103 9.64 -12.84 -24.32
C LYS A 103 10.55 -14.05 -24.21
N ASP A 104 11.02 -14.37 -22.99
CA ASP A 104 11.95 -15.47 -22.75
C ASP A 104 11.49 -16.28 -21.52
N GLU A 105 11.05 -17.52 -21.78
CA GLU A 105 10.59 -18.46 -20.75
C GLU A 105 11.67 -18.81 -19.73
N LYS A 106 12.95 -18.75 -20.13
CA LYS A 106 14.10 -19.03 -19.24
C LYS A 106 14.40 -17.89 -18.28
N THR A 107 13.78 -16.73 -18.47
CA THR A 107 13.96 -15.62 -17.54
C THR A 107 13.03 -15.77 -16.32
N PRO A 108 13.55 -15.50 -15.10
CA PRO A 108 12.75 -15.63 -13.88
C PRO A 108 11.59 -14.63 -13.84
N ILE A 109 10.50 -15.03 -13.18
CA ILE A 109 9.30 -14.21 -13.00
C ILE A 109 9.55 -13.18 -11.90
N PRO A 110 9.47 -11.86 -12.17
CA PRO A 110 9.58 -10.85 -11.12
C PRO A 110 8.36 -10.94 -10.19
N VAL A 111 8.56 -10.99 -8.88
CA VAL A 111 7.47 -10.97 -7.90
C VAL A 111 7.68 -9.84 -6.90
N LEU A 112 6.75 -8.90 -6.86
CA LEU A 112 6.75 -7.79 -5.89
C LEU A 112 6.34 -8.31 -4.51
N LEU A 113 7.16 -8.05 -3.51
CA LEU A 113 6.96 -8.47 -2.13
C LEU A 113 7.21 -7.28 -1.20
N ASP A 114 6.36 -7.15 -0.19
CA ASP A 114 6.43 -6.06 0.79
C ASP A 114 6.90 -6.62 2.13
N LEU A 115 8.16 -6.33 2.47
CA LEU A 115 8.86 -6.90 3.62
C LEU A 115 8.30 -6.43 4.96
N SER A 116 7.53 -5.34 4.99
CA SER A 116 6.84 -4.89 6.20
C SER A 116 5.87 -5.94 6.79
N LYS A 117 5.49 -6.94 5.98
CA LYS A 117 4.64 -8.08 6.39
C LYS A 117 5.42 -9.21 7.05
N TRP A 118 6.75 -9.15 7.09
CA TRP A 118 7.56 -10.10 7.82
C TRP A 118 7.65 -9.64 9.28
N GLN A 119 6.87 -10.27 10.16
CA GLN A 119 6.72 -9.85 11.56
C GLN A 119 7.21 -10.91 12.57
N ASN A 120 7.58 -12.10 12.11
CA ASN A 120 7.95 -13.21 12.98
C ASN A 120 9.45 -13.50 12.89
N ASN A 121 10.16 -13.32 14.01
CA ASN A 121 11.60 -13.56 14.14
C ASN A 121 12.02 -15.02 13.92
N ASN A 122 11.11 -15.99 14.00
CA ASN A 122 11.45 -17.39 13.77
C ASN A 122 11.12 -17.84 12.34
N GLN A 123 10.50 -16.98 11.53
CA GLN A 123 10.09 -17.32 10.17
C GLN A 123 11.24 -17.11 9.18
N GLU A 124 11.57 -18.14 8.42
CA GLU A 124 12.50 -18.04 7.29
C GLU A 124 11.91 -17.21 6.13
N ILE A 125 12.74 -16.50 5.38
CA ILE A 125 12.29 -15.68 4.23
C ILE A 125 11.65 -16.54 3.12
N SER A 126 12.08 -17.80 2.97
CA SER A 126 11.47 -18.74 2.02
C SER A 126 10.04 -19.09 2.39
N ASP A 127 9.77 -19.41 3.65
CA ASP A 127 8.42 -19.70 4.15
C ASP A 127 7.52 -18.47 4.06
N TRP A 128 8.05 -17.30 4.43
CA TRP A 128 7.34 -16.03 4.24
C TRP A 128 7.00 -15.77 2.77
N LEU A 129 7.95 -15.97 1.85
CA LEU A 129 7.71 -15.78 0.41
C LEU A 129 6.63 -16.74 -0.09
N VAL A 130 6.65 -17.99 0.36
CA VAL A 130 5.62 -19.00 0.07
C VAL A 130 4.24 -18.52 0.53
N GLU A 131 4.13 -18.01 1.76
CA GLU A 131 2.89 -17.46 2.30
C GLU A 131 2.42 -16.24 1.51
N GLN A 132 3.33 -15.34 1.13
CA GLN A 132 3.00 -14.17 0.32
C GLN A 132 2.50 -14.57 -1.07
N LEU A 133 3.14 -15.52 -1.76
CA LEU A 133 2.67 -15.99 -3.07
C LEU A 133 1.31 -16.71 -2.98
N LYS A 134 1.07 -17.46 -1.89
CA LYS A 134 -0.24 -18.05 -1.62
C LYS A 134 -1.29 -16.98 -1.35
N PHE A 135 -1.01 -16.00 -0.50
CA PHE A 135 -1.94 -14.93 -0.15
C PHE A 135 -2.27 -14.01 -1.33
N LYS A 136 -1.24 -13.67 -2.12
CA LYS A 136 -1.32 -12.65 -3.16
C LYS A 136 -1.83 -13.19 -4.49
N TYR A 137 -1.36 -14.37 -4.86
CA TYR A 137 -1.65 -14.98 -6.16
C TYR A 137 -2.24 -16.38 -6.05
N ASN A 138 -2.64 -16.85 -4.86
CA ASN A 138 -3.22 -18.18 -4.65
C ASN A 138 -2.35 -19.34 -5.17
N ILE A 139 -1.01 -19.19 -5.15
CA ILE A 139 -0.08 -20.25 -5.58
C ILE A 139 0.09 -21.28 -4.47
N PRO A 140 -0.08 -22.59 -4.73
CA PRO A 140 0.17 -23.64 -3.73
C PRO A 140 1.63 -23.66 -3.25
N LYS A 141 1.83 -23.96 -1.95
CA LYS A 141 3.16 -24.03 -1.32
C LYS A 141 4.17 -24.89 -2.09
N LYS A 142 3.75 -26.09 -2.51
CA LYS A 142 4.61 -27.02 -3.28
C LYS A 142 5.12 -26.42 -4.59
N VAL A 143 4.29 -25.66 -5.31
CA VAL A 143 4.68 -25.02 -6.58
C VAL A 143 5.69 -23.90 -6.33
N THR A 144 5.44 -23.07 -5.31
CA THR A 144 6.36 -21.98 -4.96
C THR A 144 7.74 -22.49 -4.56
N ILE A 145 7.82 -23.55 -3.74
CA ILE A 145 9.09 -24.16 -3.35
C ILE A 145 9.84 -24.67 -4.58
N ASN A 146 9.17 -25.42 -5.46
CA ASN A 146 9.79 -25.88 -6.70
C ASN A 146 10.31 -24.72 -7.58
N TRP A 147 9.58 -23.60 -7.66
CA TRP A 147 10.04 -22.42 -8.39
C TRP A 147 11.23 -21.71 -7.74
N LEU A 148 11.33 -21.73 -6.42
CA LEU A 148 12.50 -21.20 -5.70
C LEU A 148 13.73 -22.07 -5.94
N GLU A 149 13.62 -23.39 -5.78
CA GLU A 149 14.70 -24.36 -5.99
C GLU A 149 15.24 -24.31 -7.42
N ASN A 150 14.37 -24.15 -8.41
CA ASN A 150 14.73 -24.03 -9.82
C ASN A 150 15.10 -22.59 -10.25
N GLN A 151 15.22 -21.64 -9.30
CA GLN A 151 15.60 -20.24 -9.55
C GLN A 151 14.68 -19.51 -10.57
N GLN A 152 13.41 -19.90 -10.63
CA GLN A 152 12.42 -19.38 -11.58
C GLN A 152 11.75 -18.09 -11.10
N LEU A 153 12.00 -17.67 -9.86
CA LEU A 153 11.50 -16.42 -9.30
C LEU A 153 12.61 -15.37 -9.18
N LEU A 154 12.23 -14.12 -9.40
CA LEU A 154 13.04 -12.93 -9.12
C LEU A 154 12.30 -12.13 -8.03
N PRO A 155 12.69 -12.28 -6.76
CA PRO A 155 12.09 -11.50 -5.68
C PRO A 155 12.47 -10.01 -5.82
N LEU A 156 11.44 -9.17 -5.87
CA LEU A 156 11.54 -7.71 -5.79
C LEU A 156 10.97 -7.29 -4.43
N ILE A 157 11.84 -7.18 -3.44
CA ILE A 157 11.48 -6.94 -2.05
C ILE A 157 11.56 -5.43 -1.78
N ASP A 158 10.43 -4.82 -1.43
CA ASP A 158 10.33 -3.42 -0.99
C ASP A 158 10.02 -3.33 0.52
N GLY A 159 10.19 -2.16 1.12
CA GLY A 159 9.68 -1.87 2.46
C GLY A 159 10.51 -2.40 3.63
N PHE A 160 11.82 -2.61 3.48
CA PHE A 160 12.69 -2.98 4.61
C PHE A 160 12.65 -1.95 5.75
N ASP A 161 12.47 -0.67 5.42
CA ASP A 161 12.31 0.42 6.39
C ASP A 161 11.00 0.36 7.20
N GLY A 162 10.07 -0.53 6.82
CA GLY A 162 8.88 -0.83 7.60
C GLY A 162 9.04 -1.99 8.60
N VAL A 163 10.18 -2.69 8.59
CA VAL A 163 10.48 -3.73 9.59
C VAL A 163 10.87 -3.05 10.90
N SER A 164 10.39 -3.58 12.03
CA SER A 164 10.70 -2.98 13.33
C SER A 164 12.21 -2.94 13.59
N PRO A 165 12.74 -1.91 14.27
CA PRO A 165 14.17 -1.78 14.49
C PRO A 165 14.80 -3.02 15.15
N GLU A 166 14.09 -3.66 16.06
CA GLU A 166 14.52 -4.85 16.81
C GLU A 166 14.69 -6.08 15.91
N LEU A 167 13.91 -6.14 14.83
CA LEU A 167 13.89 -7.26 13.88
C LEU A 167 14.76 -7.01 12.64
N SER A 168 15.18 -5.77 12.41
CA SER A 168 15.87 -5.35 11.18
C SER A 168 17.16 -6.12 10.90
N GLU A 169 18.02 -6.31 11.91
CA GLU A 169 19.28 -7.04 11.82
C GLU A 169 19.04 -8.51 11.46
N HIS A 170 18.13 -9.15 12.19
CA HIS A 170 17.77 -10.54 11.96
C HIS A 170 17.12 -10.74 10.58
N CYS A 171 16.27 -9.80 10.14
CA CYS A 171 15.67 -9.82 8.81
C CYS A 171 16.74 -9.83 7.71
N LEU A 172 17.80 -9.01 7.84
CA LEU A 172 18.93 -9.02 6.89
C LEU A 172 19.67 -10.36 6.88
N ASP A 173 19.90 -10.95 8.05
CA ASP A 173 20.54 -12.26 8.16
C ASP A 173 19.72 -13.35 7.49
N ARG A 174 18.39 -13.30 7.62
CA ARG A 174 17.49 -14.24 6.96
C ARG A 174 17.44 -14.05 5.44
N ILE A 175 17.54 -12.82 4.94
CA ILE A 175 17.67 -12.56 3.49
C ILE A 175 19.02 -13.07 2.97
N ASN A 176 20.09 -12.89 3.74
CA ASN A 176 21.41 -13.42 3.40
C ASN A 176 21.42 -14.95 3.38
N LYS A 177 20.79 -15.59 4.38
CA LYS A 177 20.61 -17.05 4.44
C LYS A 177 19.80 -17.56 3.24
N PHE A 178 18.64 -16.94 2.94
CA PHE A 178 17.86 -17.25 1.74
C PHE A 178 18.68 -17.16 0.45
N SER A 179 19.56 -16.15 0.35
CA SER A 179 20.42 -15.97 -0.81
C SER A 179 21.49 -17.07 -0.96
N VAL A 180 21.85 -17.76 0.13
CA VAL A 180 22.76 -18.90 0.15
C VAL A 180 22.02 -20.21 -0.12
N ASP A 181 20.87 -20.41 0.53
CA ASP A 181 20.12 -21.67 0.50
C ASP A 181 19.46 -21.91 -0.87
N PHE A 182 18.83 -20.87 -1.45
CA PHE A 182 18.10 -20.98 -2.72
C PHE A 182 18.85 -20.41 -3.93
N GLN A 183 19.92 -19.65 -3.68
CA GLN A 183 20.76 -19.03 -4.72
C GLN A 183 19.97 -18.39 -5.88
N PRO A 184 19.00 -17.51 -5.60
CA PRO A 184 18.17 -16.94 -6.66
C PRO A 184 19.06 -16.25 -7.69
N LYS A 185 18.75 -16.46 -8.98
CA LYS A 185 19.50 -15.88 -10.10
C LYS A 185 19.56 -14.35 -9.99
N HIS A 186 18.46 -13.74 -9.57
CA HIS A 186 18.31 -12.31 -9.40
C HIS A 186 17.54 -11.99 -8.11
N LEU A 187 17.87 -10.89 -7.45
CA LEU A 187 17.25 -10.42 -6.21
C LEU A 187 17.36 -8.89 -6.13
N VAL A 188 16.25 -8.20 -5.91
CA VAL A 188 16.27 -6.75 -5.64
C VAL A 188 15.68 -6.51 -4.27
N VAL A 189 16.38 -5.75 -3.42
CA VAL A 189 15.90 -5.35 -2.10
C VAL A 189 15.91 -3.83 -2.02
N CYS A 190 14.84 -3.22 -1.53
CA CYS A 190 14.74 -1.77 -1.33
C CYS A 190 14.69 -1.43 0.17
N SER A 191 15.38 -0.36 0.55
CA SER A 191 15.43 0.10 1.94
C SER A 191 15.65 1.60 2.04
N SER A 192 15.24 2.21 3.16
CA SER A 192 15.72 3.54 3.48
C SER A 192 17.21 3.53 3.79
N PHE A 193 17.92 4.59 3.41
CA PHE A 193 19.35 4.67 3.68
C PHE A 193 19.64 4.61 5.20
N ALA A 194 18.83 5.28 6.01
CA ALA A 194 18.98 5.29 7.47
C ALA A 194 18.77 3.89 8.08
N ALA A 195 17.69 3.19 7.72
CA ALA A 195 17.41 1.86 8.25
C ALA A 195 18.53 0.87 7.91
N TYR A 196 18.98 0.84 6.65
CA TYR A 196 20.04 -0.06 6.22
C TYR A 196 21.43 0.31 6.77
N LYS A 197 21.70 1.60 6.98
CA LYS A 197 22.98 2.06 7.54
C LYS A 197 23.15 1.56 8.96
N ASN A 198 22.08 1.55 9.75
CA ASN A 198 22.08 1.18 11.16
C ASN A 198 22.30 -0.31 11.43
N CYS A 199 22.03 -1.18 10.46
CA CYS A 199 22.33 -2.61 10.60
C CYS A 199 23.84 -2.89 10.51
N HIS A 200 24.34 -3.81 11.32
CA HIS A 200 25.74 -4.23 11.31
C HIS A 200 26.04 -5.11 10.09
N ASN A 201 25.19 -6.11 9.87
CA ASN A 201 25.25 -6.97 8.72
C ASN A 201 24.83 -6.23 7.44
N LYS A 202 25.48 -6.60 6.33
CA LYS A 202 25.20 -6.05 5.01
C LYS A 202 24.72 -7.15 4.08
N LEU A 203 23.75 -6.81 3.23
CA LEU A 203 23.24 -7.69 2.19
C LEU A 203 24.33 -8.14 1.22
N ARG A 204 24.34 -9.44 0.92
CA ARG A 204 25.23 -10.08 -0.06
C ARG A 204 24.72 -9.87 -1.49
N VAL A 205 24.79 -8.63 -1.97
CA VAL A 205 24.39 -8.22 -3.33
C VAL A 205 25.59 -7.76 -4.16
N ASN A 206 25.44 -7.70 -5.49
CA ASN A 206 26.50 -7.28 -6.40
C ASN A 206 26.73 -5.76 -6.40
N ALA A 207 25.66 -4.98 -6.20
CA ALA A 207 25.73 -3.53 -6.17
C ALA A 207 24.64 -2.91 -5.30
N ALA A 208 24.94 -1.73 -4.75
CA ALA A 208 23.97 -0.85 -4.14
C ALA A 208 23.76 0.39 -5.03
N VAL A 209 22.52 0.84 -5.13
CA VAL A 209 22.08 1.99 -5.91
C VAL A 209 21.42 2.96 -4.94
N LEU A 210 21.98 4.15 -4.78
CA LEU A 210 21.44 5.19 -3.91
C LEU A 210 20.73 6.24 -4.76
N LEU A 211 19.44 6.43 -4.48
CA LEU A 211 18.63 7.52 -5.05
C LEU A 211 18.95 8.81 -4.29
N GLN A 212 19.41 9.82 -5.01
CA GLN A 212 19.77 11.11 -4.45
C GLN A 212 18.57 12.07 -4.42
N PRO A 213 18.53 13.01 -3.45
CA PRO A 213 17.57 14.11 -3.48
C PRO A 213 17.67 14.91 -4.79
N LEU A 214 16.56 15.53 -5.19
CA LEU A 214 16.50 16.32 -6.42
C LEU A 214 17.39 17.56 -6.32
N LYS A 215 18.10 17.87 -7.39
CA LYS A 215 18.77 19.16 -7.57
C LYS A 215 17.77 20.23 -7.96
N ASN A 216 18.07 21.50 -7.67
CA ASN A 216 17.18 22.62 -8.00
C ASN A 216 16.85 22.67 -9.50
N SER A 217 17.81 22.37 -10.39
CA SER A 217 17.56 22.28 -11.83
C SER A 217 16.57 21.17 -12.21
N GLN A 218 16.62 20.03 -11.52
CA GLN A 218 15.68 18.92 -11.75
C GLN A 218 14.28 19.27 -11.26
N ILE A 219 14.18 20.01 -10.15
CA ILE A 219 12.90 20.54 -9.63
C ILE A 219 12.29 21.50 -10.64
N GLN A 220 13.09 22.44 -11.16
CA GLN A 220 12.65 23.39 -12.19
C GLN A 220 12.18 22.66 -13.45
N ASP A 221 12.99 21.75 -14.00
CA ASP A 221 12.64 20.96 -15.19
C ASP A 221 11.32 20.20 -14.98
N TYR A 222 11.15 19.58 -13.82
CA TYR A 222 9.94 18.84 -13.47
C TYR A 222 8.70 19.75 -13.44
N LEU A 223 8.79 20.90 -12.77
CA LEU A 223 7.66 21.84 -12.67
C LEU A 223 7.30 22.46 -14.01
N LEU A 224 8.30 22.78 -14.85
CA LEU A 224 8.07 23.25 -16.21
C LEU A 224 7.36 22.19 -17.06
N LEU A 225 7.81 20.93 -17.00
CA LEU A 225 7.16 19.81 -17.69
C LEU A 225 5.73 19.57 -17.18
N ALA A 226 5.49 19.77 -15.89
CA ALA A 226 4.17 19.68 -15.27
C ALA A 226 3.29 20.92 -15.50
N ARG A 227 3.76 21.91 -16.29
CA ARG A 227 3.08 23.19 -16.55
C ARG A 227 2.79 24.03 -15.29
N SER A 228 3.56 23.82 -14.22
CA SER A 228 3.46 24.53 -12.94
C SER A 228 4.55 25.60 -12.80
N ARG A 229 4.69 26.47 -13.81
CA ARG A 229 5.72 27.53 -13.83
C ARG A 229 5.60 28.51 -12.67
N GLU A 230 4.37 28.85 -12.29
CA GLU A 230 4.12 29.77 -11.19
C GLU A 230 4.63 29.21 -9.86
N LEU A 231 4.38 27.93 -9.58
CA LEU A 231 4.90 27.26 -8.39
C LEU A 231 6.43 27.35 -8.32
N TRP A 232 7.14 27.18 -9.44
CA TRP A 232 8.59 27.39 -9.47
C TRP A 232 8.97 28.82 -9.06
N ASN A 233 8.35 29.83 -9.65
CA ASN A 233 8.62 31.23 -9.33
C ASN A 233 8.40 31.55 -7.85
N TYR A 234 7.45 30.87 -7.21
CA TYR A 234 7.14 31.07 -5.80
C TYR A 234 8.07 30.36 -4.81
N ILE A 235 8.74 29.28 -5.22
CA ILE A 235 9.61 28.51 -4.32
C ILE A 235 11.10 28.70 -4.62
N GLN A 236 11.49 29.15 -5.82
CA GLN A 236 12.90 29.23 -6.22
C GLN A 236 13.77 30.08 -5.29
N ASP A 237 13.20 31.14 -4.70
CA ASP A 237 13.88 32.06 -3.78
C ASP A 237 13.63 31.70 -2.30
N GLU A 238 13.01 30.55 -2.03
CA GLU A 238 12.62 30.09 -0.69
C GLU A 238 13.37 28.79 -0.35
N PRO A 239 14.56 28.85 0.27
CA PRO A 239 15.43 27.68 0.50
C PRO A 239 14.74 26.55 1.25
N GLU A 240 13.89 26.91 2.21
CA GLU A 240 13.15 25.97 3.05
C GLU A 240 12.08 25.19 2.25
N LEU A 241 11.38 25.86 1.34
CA LEU A 241 10.39 25.22 0.45
C LEU A 241 11.07 24.38 -0.63
N LEU A 242 12.20 24.86 -1.17
CA LEU A 242 13.03 24.06 -2.07
C LEU A 242 13.50 22.78 -1.38
N ASN A 243 13.90 22.84 -0.12
CA ASN A 243 14.34 21.66 0.62
C ASN A 243 13.25 20.59 0.73
N VAL A 244 11.98 21.00 0.89
CA VAL A 244 10.82 20.09 0.81
C VAL A 244 10.70 19.49 -0.60
N ALA A 245 10.79 20.34 -1.64
CA ALA A 245 10.72 19.93 -3.04
C ALA A 245 11.89 19.01 -3.49
N LYS A 246 13.00 18.94 -2.75
CA LYS A 246 14.08 17.97 -3.03
C LYS A 246 13.65 16.52 -2.88
N THR A 247 12.55 16.26 -2.17
CA THR A 247 11.96 14.91 -2.08
C THR A 247 10.95 14.70 -3.22
N PRO A 248 11.17 13.74 -4.15
CA PRO A 248 10.30 13.53 -5.31
C PRO A 248 8.80 13.41 -4.98
N LEU A 249 8.47 12.71 -3.90
CA LEU A 249 7.09 12.60 -3.43
C LEU A 249 6.49 13.95 -3.06
N MET A 250 7.22 14.76 -2.28
CA MET A 250 6.76 16.08 -1.84
C MET A 250 6.59 17.01 -3.03
N LEU A 251 7.54 17.02 -3.98
CA LEU A 251 7.41 17.78 -5.21
C LEU A 251 6.16 17.38 -6.02
N THR A 252 5.88 16.08 -6.10
CA THR A 252 4.67 15.55 -6.75
C THR A 252 3.41 16.05 -6.05
N MET A 253 3.36 15.99 -4.71
CA MET A 253 2.24 16.50 -3.92
C MET A 253 2.07 18.01 -4.05
N MET A 254 3.16 18.79 -4.05
CA MET A 254 3.13 20.25 -4.28
C MET A 254 2.51 20.59 -5.63
N THR A 255 2.89 19.83 -6.66
CA THR A 255 2.42 20.02 -8.03
C THR A 255 0.93 19.69 -8.15
N LEU A 256 0.48 18.57 -7.55
CA LEU A 256 -0.92 18.17 -7.55
C LEU A 256 -1.80 19.08 -6.69
N ALA A 257 -1.26 19.66 -5.62
CA ALA A 257 -2.00 20.48 -4.66
C ALA A 257 -1.87 21.99 -4.90
N TYR A 258 -1.20 22.41 -5.97
CA TYR A 258 -0.75 23.79 -6.16
C TYR A 258 -1.87 24.84 -5.94
N GLU A 259 -3.06 24.60 -6.48
CA GLU A 259 -4.22 25.51 -6.37
C GLU A 259 -4.72 25.69 -4.91
N GLU A 260 -4.43 24.74 -4.02
CA GLU A 260 -4.85 24.75 -2.61
C GLU A 260 -3.76 25.28 -1.65
N ILE A 261 -2.58 25.61 -2.18
CA ILE A 261 -1.44 26.08 -1.39
C ILE A 261 -1.46 27.61 -1.32
N LEU A 262 -1.70 28.15 -0.12
CA LEU A 262 -1.49 29.57 0.16
C LEU A 262 -0.02 29.80 0.51
N ILE A 263 0.79 30.15 -0.49
CA ILE A 263 2.24 30.31 -0.36
C ILE A 263 2.63 31.25 0.78
N ALA A 264 1.94 32.39 0.93
CA ALA A 264 2.22 33.35 1.99
C ALA A 264 2.04 32.74 3.40
N ALA A 265 1.05 31.87 3.59
CA ALA A 265 0.86 31.16 4.85
C ALA A 265 1.89 30.05 5.03
N TRP A 266 2.20 29.31 3.96
CA TRP A 266 3.15 28.20 4.00
C TRP A 266 4.58 28.65 4.34
N ARG A 267 5.00 29.82 3.83
CA ARG A 267 6.29 30.45 4.13
C ARG A 267 6.46 30.80 5.61
N ARG A 268 5.38 31.19 6.30
CA ARG A 268 5.43 31.58 7.73
C ARG A 268 5.66 30.40 8.66
N ILE A 269 5.45 29.18 8.20
CA ILE A 269 5.68 27.99 9.02
C ILE A 269 7.20 27.79 9.14
N THR A 270 7.70 27.75 10.36
CA THR A 270 9.14 27.63 10.64
C THR A 270 9.60 26.18 10.77
N SER A 271 8.74 25.30 11.30
CA SER A 271 9.08 23.90 11.51
C SER A 271 8.95 23.08 10.23
N LYS A 272 9.91 22.17 10.00
CA LYS A 272 9.89 21.22 8.88
C LYS A 272 8.61 20.37 8.90
N GLU A 273 8.29 19.78 10.04
CA GLU A 273 7.09 18.97 10.23
C GLU A 273 5.81 19.76 9.97
N GLY A 274 5.75 21.04 10.40
CA GLY A 274 4.62 21.91 10.13
C GLY A 274 4.42 22.16 8.63
N ARG A 275 5.51 22.38 7.87
CA ARG A 275 5.44 22.57 6.41
C ARG A 275 4.99 21.30 5.69
N GLU A 276 5.47 20.15 6.12
CA GLU A 276 5.03 18.85 5.60
C GLU A 276 3.55 18.61 5.89
N LYS A 277 3.11 18.83 7.15
CA LYS A 277 1.70 18.70 7.56
C LYS A 277 0.79 19.65 6.77
N TYR A 278 1.22 20.88 6.54
CA TYR A 278 0.51 21.84 5.70
C TYR A 278 0.33 21.33 4.27
N LEU A 279 1.42 20.86 3.65
CA LEU A 279 1.39 20.32 2.29
C LEU A 279 0.46 19.10 2.19
N LEU A 280 0.51 18.18 3.17
CA LEU A 280 -0.39 17.02 3.20
C LEU A 280 -1.86 17.44 3.31
N ASN A 281 -2.17 18.45 4.13
CA ASN A 281 -3.53 19.00 4.21
C ASN A 281 -3.98 19.68 2.92
N ALA A 282 -3.12 20.47 2.26
CA ALA A 282 -3.41 21.06 0.96
C ALA A 282 -3.63 19.99 -0.12
N TYR A 283 -2.81 18.95 -0.11
CA TYR A 283 -2.96 17.80 -0.99
C TYR A 283 -4.31 17.09 -0.78
N ILE A 284 -4.67 16.79 0.47
CA ILE A 284 -5.96 16.17 0.78
C ILE A 284 -7.13 17.05 0.31
N ARG A 285 -7.09 18.37 0.56
CA ARG A 285 -8.11 19.30 0.07
C ARG A 285 -8.24 19.26 -1.45
N SER A 286 -7.12 19.35 -2.16
CA SER A 286 -7.08 19.31 -3.63
C SER A 286 -7.68 18.02 -4.19
N GLN A 287 -7.30 16.87 -3.61
CA GLN A 287 -7.83 15.57 -4.05
C GLN A 287 -9.33 15.41 -3.78
N LEU A 288 -9.86 16.04 -2.74
CA LEU A 288 -11.28 16.01 -2.40
C LEU A 288 -12.10 17.09 -3.11
N GLY A 289 -11.48 18.17 -3.59
CA GLY A 289 -12.14 19.30 -4.23
C GLY A 289 -12.24 19.25 -5.76
N GLY A 290 -11.41 18.44 -6.43
CA GLY A 290 -11.37 18.39 -7.90
C GLY A 290 -12.65 17.84 -8.56
N GLU A 291 -12.92 18.26 -9.80
CA GLU A 291 -14.04 17.75 -10.62
C GLU A 291 -14.01 16.22 -10.74
N THR A 292 -15.14 15.58 -10.44
CA THR A 292 -15.25 14.13 -10.45
C THR A 292 -15.38 13.55 -11.83
N ASN A 293 -14.74 12.40 -12.00
CA ASN A 293 -15.22 11.40 -12.94
C ASN A 293 -16.44 10.71 -12.30
N TYR A 294 -17.65 10.83 -12.87
CA TYR A 294 -18.94 10.33 -12.35
C TYR A 294 -19.04 8.79 -12.17
N LYS A 295 -17.89 8.11 -12.19
CA LYS A 295 -17.74 6.67 -12.07
C LYS A 295 -18.25 6.13 -10.74
N TRP A 296 -18.02 6.85 -9.64
CA TRP A 296 -18.36 6.34 -8.30
C TRP A 296 -19.55 7.03 -7.69
N TYR A 297 -19.68 8.35 -7.76
CA TYR A 297 -20.84 9.08 -7.25
C TYR A 297 -21.44 9.94 -8.38
N PRO A 298 -22.79 9.99 -8.49
CA PRO A 298 -23.45 10.99 -9.29
C PRO A 298 -23.05 12.39 -8.80
N ARG A 299 -23.18 13.37 -9.70
CA ARG A 299 -22.93 14.77 -9.37
C ARG A 299 -23.69 15.17 -8.10
N ASN A 300 -23.00 15.87 -7.20
CA ASN A 300 -23.55 16.37 -5.92
C ASN A 300 -24.00 15.30 -4.91
N GLN A 301 -23.71 14.02 -5.13
CA GLN A 301 -23.94 12.93 -4.16
C GLN A 301 -22.65 12.43 -3.52
N GLU A 302 -21.55 13.16 -3.72
CA GLU A 302 -20.26 12.82 -3.12
C GLU A 302 -20.30 13.04 -1.60
N PRO A 303 -19.60 12.19 -0.84
CA PRO A 303 -19.38 12.46 0.56
C PRO A 303 -18.65 13.79 0.73
N LEU A 304 -19.09 14.59 1.71
CA LEU A 304 -18.43 15.86 2.02
C LEU A 304 -16.93 15.63 2.31
N PRO A 305 -16.04 16.57 1.95
CA PRO A 305 -14.60 16.43 2.23
C PRO A 305 -14.32 16.11 3.71
N GLU A 306 -15.01 16.78 4.63
CA GLU A 306 -14.86 16.55 6.08
C GLU A 306 -15.39 15.18 6.54
N GLN A 307 -16.40 14.62 5.89
CA GLN A 307 -16.83 13.24 6.15
C GLN A 307 -15.79 12.25 5.64
N THR A 308 -15.29 12.47 4.42
CA THR A 308 -14.25 11.63 3.82
C THR A 308 -12.98 11.62 4.68
N ARG A 309 -12.54 12.78 5.17
CA ARG A 309 -11.37 12.91 6.06
C ARG A 309 -11.58 12.12 7.34
N ARG A 310 -12.74 12.26 8.00
CA ARG A 310 -13.07 11.51 9.22
C ARG A 310 -13.04 9.99 9.00
N TRP A 311 -13.65 9.49 7.93
CA TRP A 311 -13.64 8.05 7.62
C TRP A 311 -12.24 7.52 7.30
N LEU A 312 -11.41 8.30 6.59
CA LEU A 312 -10.02 7.91 6.33
C LEU A 312 -9.15 7.97 7.58
N ALA A 313 -9.33 8.98 8.44
CA ALA A 313 -8.64 9.08 9.73
C ALA A 313 -8.99 7.88 10.62
N TRP A 314 -10.28 7.56 10.76
CA TRP A 314 -10.72 6.39 11.51
C TRP A 314 -10.13 5.09 10.96
N LEU A 315 -10.14 4.91 9.63
CA LEU A 315 -9.52 3.75 9.00
C LEU A 315 -8.02 3.66 9.32
N ALA A 316 -7.29 4.77 9.21
CA ALA A 316 -5.86 4.83 9.50
C ALA A 316 -5.56 4.48 10.97
N GLN A 317 -6.33 5.03 11.90
CA GLN A 317 -6.20 4.74 13.34
C GLN A 317 -6.43 3.27 13.65
N ARG A 318 -7.47 2.65 13.07
CA ARG A 318 -7.76 1.22 13.29
C ARG A 318 -6.75 0.30 12.62
N MET A 319 -6.28 0.66 11.44
CA MET A 319 -5.16 -0.05 10.80
C MET A 319 -3.88 0.00 11.65
N ALA A 320 -3.62 1.14 12.30
CA ALA A 320 -2.46 1.31 13.18
C ALA A 320 -2.58 0.48 14.45
N ALA A 321 -3.76 0.46 15.09
CA ALA A 321 -4.02 -0.32 16.29
C ALA A 321 -3.84 -1.83 16.07
N GLU A 322 -4.18 -2.34 14.88
CA GLU A 322 -4.06 -3.76 14.52
C GLU A 322 -2.74 -4.08 13.79
N ASN A 323 -1.84 -3.10 13.64
CA ASN A 323 -0.57 -3.21 12.92
C ASN A 323 -0.71 -3.80 11.49
N ILE A 324 -1.76 -3.38 10.78
CA ILE A 324 -2.00 -3.79 9.38
C ILE A 324 -1.74 -2.63 8.41
N GLN A 325 -1.08 -2.93 7.30
CA GLN A 325 -0.83 -1.94 6.23
C GLN A 325 -1.79 -2.10 5.03
N GLU A 326 -2.39 -3.29 4.88
CA GLU A 326 -3.37 -3.59 3.84
C GLU A 326 -4.72 -3.96 4.46
N PHE A 327 -5.75 -3.24 4.07
CA PHE A 327 -7.11 -3.44 4.49
C PHE A 327 -7.91 -4.26 3.47
N LYS A 328 -8.68 -5.25 3.95
CA LYS A 328 -9.73 -5.95 3.19
C LYS A 328 -11.06 -5.75 3.90
N ILE A 329 -12.11 -5.44 3.13
CA ILE A 329 -13.47 -5.23 3.66
C ILE A 329 -14.00 -6.47 4.40
N GLU A 330 -13.61 -7.66 3.95
CA GLU A 330 -14.00 -8.94 4.58
C GLU A 330 -13.29 -9.19 5.92
N LYS A 331 -12.17 -8.51 6.16
CA LYS A 331 -11.39 -8.59 7.41
C LYS A 331 -11.84 -7.56 8.45
N LEU A 332 -12.99 -6.90 8.27
CA LEU A 332 -13.61 -6.11 9.33
C LEU A 332 -13.91 -7.03 10.52
N GLN A 333 -13.21 -6.80 11.64
CA GLN A 333 -13.30 -7.60 12.86
C GLN A 333 -14.06 -6.84 13.94
N SER A 334 -14.64 -7.56 14.89
CA SER A 334 -15.33 -6.95 16.04
C SER A 334 -14.38 -6.23 17.00
N SER A 335 -13.06 -6.46 16.92
CA SER A 335 -12.05 -5.72 17.69
C SER A 335 -11.95 -4.24 17.30
N TRP A 336 -12.53 -3.87 16.15
CA TRP A 336 -12.51 -2.49 15.66
C TRP A 336 -13.58 -1.61 16.31
N LEU A 337 -14.50 -2.21 17.07
CA LEU A 337 -15.52 -1.50 17.84
C LEU A 337 -14.94 -1.01 19.17
N ASP A 338 -15.40 0.16 19.62
CA ASP A 338 -15.04 0.66 20.94
C ASP A 338 -15.52 -0.32 22.04
N PRO A 339 -14.62 -0.80 22.94
CA PRO A 339 -14.99 -1.63 24.08
C PRO A 339 -16.04 -1.01 25.01
N ASN A 340 -16.06 0.32 25.12
CA ASN A 340 -16.83 1.07 26.12
C ASN A 340 -18.30 1.34 25.72
N GLY A 341 -18.77 0.79 24.60
CA GLY A 341 -20.20 0.86 24.25
C GLY A 341 -20.54 0.12 22.96
N GLU A 342 -19.84 0.41 21.87
CA GLU A 342 -20.16 -0.14 20.55
C GLU A 342 -20.09 -1.67 20.52
N LEU A 343 -19.08 -2.24 21.19
CA LEU A 343 -18.92 -3.69 21.32
C LEU A 343 -20.07 -4.33 22.11
N GLN A 344 -20.61 -3.63 23.12
CA GLN A 344 -21.75 -4.10 23.90
C GLN A 344 -23.03 -4.05 23.08
N THR A 345 -23.28 -2.94 22.37
CA THR A 345 -24.40 -2.81 21.44
C THR A 345 -24.35 -3.88 20.35
N TYR A 346 -23.18 -4.12 19.76
CA TYR A 346 -22.95 -5.19 18.80
C TYR A 346 -23.28 -6.57 19.37
N LYS A 347 -22.77 -6.90 20.56
CA LYS A 347 -23.07 -8.18 21.24
C LYS A 347 -24.56 -8.33 21.54
N LEU A 348 -25.21 -7.27 22.00
CA LEU A 348 -26.64 -7.28 22.32
C LEU A 348 -27.49 -7.54 21.08
N ILE A 349 -27.23 -6.83 19.97
CA ILE A 349 -27.96 -7.02 18.70
C ILE A 349 -27.78 -8.45 18.19
N ILE A 350 -26.54 -8.98 18.20
CA ILE A 350 -26.28 -10.34 17.74
C ILE A 350 -27.01 -11.38 18.58
N ASN A 351 -26.92 -11.24 19.91
CA ASN A 351 -27.56 -12.16 20.84
C ASN A 351 -29.07 -12.13 20.65
N LEU A 352 -29.67 -10.93 20.55
CA LEU A 352 -31.10 -10.77 20.35
C LEU A 352 -31.59 -11.43 19.06
N ILE A 353 -30.92 -11.16 17.91
CA ILE A 353 -31.34 -11.74 16.63
C ILE A 353 -31.16 -13.26 16.64
N SER A 354 -30.10 -13.77 17.26
CA SER A 354 -29.83 -15.20 17.32
C SER A 354 -30.83 -15.92 18.22
N VAL A 355 -31.20 -15.34 19.37
CA VAL A 355 -32.25 -15.87 20.25
C VAL A 355 -33.60 -15.91 19.55
N LEU A 356 -33.98 -14.84 18.85
CA LEU A 356 -35.24 -14.78 18.12
C LEU A 356 -35.28 -15.78 16.96
N PHE A 357 -34.22 -15.88 16.17
CA PHE A 357 -34.16 -16.80 15.04
C PHE A 357 -34.25 -18.25 15.50
N TRP A 358 -33.38 -18.67 16.43
CA TRP A 358 -33.36 -20.04 16.91
C TRP A 358 -34.63 -20.39 17.69
N GLY A 359 -35.14 -19.45 18.50
CA GLY A 359 -36.38 -19.67 19.24
C GLY A 359 -37.58 -19.84 18.32
N PHE A 360 -37.65 -19.05 17.25
CA PHE A 360 -38.70 -19.22 16.23
C PHE A 360 -38.54 -20.54 15.47
N THR A 361 -37.33 -20.90 15.02
CA THR A 361 -37.13 -22.14 14.26
C THR A 361 -37.46 -23.38 15.08
N PHE A 362 -36.98 -23.45 16.33
CA PHE A 362 -37.25 -24.59 17.21
C PHE A 362 -38.72 -24.60 17.64
N GLY A 363 -39.29 -23.44 18.01
CA GLY A 363 -40.69 -23.37 18.39
C GLY A 363 -41.62 -23.78 17.27
N PHE A 364 -41.40 -23.29 16.05
CA PHE A 364 -42.22 -23.62 14.88
C PHE A 364 -42.12 -25.10 14.50
N ILE A 365 -40.92 -25.68 14.45
CA ILE A 365 -40.73 -27.11 14.17
C ILE A 365 -41.45 -27.97 15.21
N PHE A 366 -41.33 -27.63 16.49
CA PHE A 366 -41.96 -28.40 17.56
C PHE A 366 -43.49 -28.24 17.58
N THR A 367 -44.04 -27.05 17.31
CA THR A 367 -45.49 -26.84 17.20
C THR A 367 -46.12 -27.58 16.01
N LEU A 368 -45.35 -27.89 14.96
CA LEU A 368 -45.85 -28.72 13.85
C LEU A 368 -46.00 -30.21 14.21
N VAL A 369 -45.30 -30.67 15.25
CA VAL A 369 -45.25 -32.08 15.66
C VAL A 369 -46.03 -32.33 16.97
N TRP A 370 -46.05 -31.35 17.86
CA TRP A 370 -46.62 -31.42 19.21
C TRP A 370 -47.57 -30.25 19.49
N GLU A 371 -48.14 -30.22 20.69
CA GLU A 371 -49.03 -29.12 21.12
C GLU A 371 -48.29 -27.78 21.26
N LEU A 372 -49.06 -26.68 21.11
CA LEU A 372 -48.55 -25.31 21.16
C LEU A 372 -47.73 -24.99 22.43
N LYS A 373 -48.12 -25.55 23.58
CA LYS A 373 -47.43 -25.35 24.86
C LYS A 373 -46.01 -25.91 24.83
N GLU A 374 -45.83 -27.11 24.27
CA GLU A 374 -44.52 -27.74 24.17
C GLU A 374 -43.62 -27.01 23.17
N GLY A 375 -44.20 -26.56 22.04
CA GLY A 375 -43.50 -25.73 21.07
C GLY A 375 -42.94 -24.43 21.66
N LEU A 376 -43.69 -23.74 22.54
CA LEU A 376 -43.21 -22.52 23.19
C LEU A 376 -42.04 -22.78 24.15
N ILE A 377 -42.08 -23.88 24.93
CA ILE A 377 -41.01 -24.25 25.86
C ILE A 377 -39.74 -24.63 25.07
N CYS A 378 -39.88 -25.48 24.06
CA CYS A 378 -38.76 -25.87 23.19
C CYS A 378 -38.20 -24.68 22.40
N GLY A 379 -39.04 -23.74 21.99
CA GLY A 379 -38.61 -22.47 21.39
C GLY A 379 -37.78 -21.61 22.35
N ALA A 380 -38.20 -21.45 23.60
CA ALA A 380 -37.43 -20.68 24.60
C ALA A 380 -36.05 -21.31 24.89
N ILE A 381 -36.00 -22.63 25.06
CA ILE A 381 -34.76 -23.38 25.28
C ILE A 381 -33.86 -23.31 24.03
N GLY A 382 -34.44 -23.54 22.85
CA GLY A 382 -33.75 -23.46 21.56
C GLY A 382 -33.17 -22.07 21.29
N GLY A 383 -33.88 -20.99 21.64
CA GLY A 383 -33.40 -19.62 21.55
C GLY A 383 -32.18 -19.34 22.44
N LEU A 384 -32.21 -19.78 23.70
CA LEU A 384 -31.10 -19.61 24.65
C LEU A 384 -29.84 -20.40 24.24
N ILE A 385 -30.02 -21.62 23.75
CA ILE A 385 -28.92 -22.46 23.28
C ILE A 385 -28.38 -21.92 21.95
N GLY A 386 -29.26 -21.64 20.98
CA GLY A 386 -28.92 -21.14 19.67
C GLY A 386 -28.27 -19.76 19.67
N GLY A 387 -28.61 -18.91 20.66
CA GLY A 387 -27.93 -17.63 20.91
C GLY A 387 -26.40 -17.77 21.04
N LYS A 388 -25.90 -18.91 21.53
CA LYS A 388 -24.46 -19.20 21.64
C LYS A 388 -23.83 -19.66 20.32
N PHE A 389 -24.60 -20.28 19.43
CA PHE A 389 -24.13 -20.75 18.12
C PHE A 389 -24.01 -19.60 17.10
N GLY A 390 -24.81 -18.54 17.27
CA GLY A 390 -24.84 -17.40 16.37
C GLY A 390 -25.32 -17.77 14.96
N LEU A 391 -25.40 -16.77 14.08
CA LEU A 391 -25.80 -16.97 12.69
C LEU A 391 -24.65 -16.68 11.70
N PRO A 392 -24.40 -17.55 10.70
CA PRO A 392 -23.42 -17.29 9.66
C PRO A 392 -23.75 -15.98 8.93
N GLY A 393 -22.74 -15.13 8.68
CA GLY A 393 -22.89 -13.86 7.97
C GLY A 393 -23.44 -12.68 8.80
N LEU A 394 -24.22 -12.95 9.85
CA LEU A 394 -24.87 -11.91 10.66
C LEU A 394 -23.87 -10.99 11.38
N LYS A 395 -22.75 -11.55 11.85
CA LYS A 395 -21.66 -10.80 12.50
C LYS A 395 -21.17 -9.66 11.62
N SER A 396 -20.94 -9.93 10.33
CA SER A 396 -20.41 -8.93 9.39
C SER A 396 -21.40 -7.81 9.07
N LEU A 397 -22.71 -8.14 9.04
CA LEU A 397 -23.77 -7.18 8.78
C LEU A 397 -23.99 -6.26 9.98
N VAL A 398 -24.15 -6.84 11.18
CA VAL A 398 -24.35 -6.07 12.42
C VAL A 398 -23.13 -5.18 12.70
N LEU A 399 -21.92 -5.67 12.47
CA LEU A 399 -20.70 -4.87 12.60
C LEU A 399 -20.75 -3.62 11.71
N ARG A 400 -21.15 -3.77 10.44
CA ARG A 400 -21.28 -2.63 9.52
C ARG A 400 -22.39 -1.67 9.93
N ILE A 401 -23.52 -2.17 10.43
CA ILE A 401 -24.63 -1.35 10.92
C ILE A 401 -24.17 -0.49 12.10
N VAL A 402 -23.50 -1.10 13.10
CA VAL A 402 -23.00 -0.38 14.29
C VAL A 402 -21.93 0.65 13.90
N LEU A 403 -21.00 0.31 13.01
CA LEU A 403 -19.98 1.26 12.55
C LEU A 403 -20.59 2.41 11.73
N PHE A 404 -21.62 2.13 10.93
CA PHE A 404 -22.34 3.15 10.17
C PHE A 404 -23.16 4.07 11.07
N SER A 405 -23.90 3.54 12.04
CA SER A 405 -24.72 4.33 12.96
C SER A 405 -23.90 5.28 13.82
N ASN A 406 -22.65 4.89 14.15
CA ASN A 406 -21.71 5.74 14.89
C ASN A 406 -20.90 6.68 13.97
N GLY A 407 -21.13 6.64 12.65
CA GLY A 407 -20.51 7.57 11.69
C GLY A 407 -19.05 7.26 11.33
N HIS A 408 -18.51 6.10 11.71
CA HIS A 408 -17.13 5.69 11.44
C HIS A 408 -16.88 5.28 9.98
N ILE A 409 -17.90 4.71 9.34
CA ILE A 409 -17.83 4.27 7.94
C ILE A 409 -19.11 4.66 7.18
N PRO A 410 -19.04 4.82 5.85
CA PRO A 410 -20.24 4.93 5.02
C PRO A 410 -20.90 3.56 4.81
N TRP A 411 -22.21 3.58 4.55
CA TRP A 411 -23.01 2.38 4.29
C TRP A 411 -22.42 1.50 3.16
N ASN A 412 -22.13 2.10 2.00
CA ASN A 412 -21.45 1.40 0.91
C ASN A 412 -19.94 1.60 0.99
N TYR A 413 -19.31 0.91 1.94
CA TYR A 413 -17.88 1.09 2.22
C TYR A 413 -16.98 0.73 1.02
N ARG A 414 -17.36 -0.27 0.21
CA ARG A 414 -16.63 -0.62 -1.01
C ARG A 414 -16.62 0.52 -2.03
N ARG A 415 -17.78 1.16 -2.24
CA ARG A 415 -17.91 2.34 -3.13
C ARG A 415 -17.03 3.49 -2.64
N PHE A 416 -17.04 3.76 -1.34
CA PHE A 416 -16.20 4.78 -0.72
C PHE A 416 -14.70 4.51 -0.89
N LEU A 417 -14.22 3.30 -0.60
CA LEU A 417 -12.79 2.97 -0.75
C LEU A 417 -12.32 3.07 -2.19
N ASN A 418 -13.17 2.67 -3.15
CA ASN A 418 -12.92 2.87 -4.58
C ASN A 418 -12.89 4.36 -4.96
N TYR A 419 -13.79 5.17 -4.39
CA TYR A 419 -13.78 6.61 -4.55
C TYR A 419 -12.49 7.23 -4.00
N ALA A 420 -12.10 6.92 -2.76
CA ALA A 420 -10.84 7.38 -2.17
C ALA A 420 -9.60 6.91 -2.94
N SER A 421 -9.68 5.73 -3.58
CA SER A 421 -8.63 5.25 -4.50
C SER A 421 -8.57 6.08 -5.79
N SER A 422 -9.72 6.46 -6.34
CA SER A 422 -9.77 7.35 -7.51
C SER A 422 -9.32 8.78 -7.22
N ARG A 423 -9.41 9.21 -5.96
CA ARG A 423 -8.85 10.47 -5.45
C ARG A 423 -7.38 10.37 -5.01
N LEU A 424 -6.68 9.27 -5.30
CA LEU A 424 -5.26 9.09 -4.97
C LEU A 424 -4.93 9.26 -3.48
N LEU A 425 -5.89 8.96 -2.59
CA LEU A 425 -5.66 8.89 -1.14
C LEU A 425 -5.37 7.45 -0.73
N LEU A 426 -6.04 6.50 -1.37
CA LEU A 426 -5.81 5.07 -1.26
C LEU A 426 -5.27 4.50 -2.57
N GLN A 427 -4.68 3.32 -2.48
CA GLN A 427 -4.29 2.47 -3.59
C GLN A 427 -5.01 1.14 -3.45
N ARG A 428 -5.64 0.70 -4.54
CA ARG A 428 -6.35 -0.59 -4.64
C ARG A 428 -5.49 -1.61 -5.38
N ILE A 429 -5.25 -2.76 -4.75
CA ILE A 429 -4.53 -3.90 -5.32
C ILE A 429 -5.45 -5.13 -5.27
N GLY A 430 -6.13 -5.43 -6.37
CA GLY A 430 -7.21 -6.43 -6.38
C GLY A 430 -8.37 -6.02 -5.47
N ASP A 431 -8.62 -6.76 -4.39
CA ASP A 431 -9.64 -6.46 -3.37
C ASP A 431 -9.06 -5.90 -2.06
N ARG A 432 -7.79 -5.52 -2.08
CA ARG A 432 -7.07 -4.89 -0.96
C ARG A 432 -6.94 -3.40 -1.18
N TYR A 433 -6.96 -2.65 -0.09
CA TYR A 433 -6.76 -1.21 -0.06
C TYR A 433 -5.62 -0.88 0.90
N GLN A 434 -4.76 0.04 0.52
CA GLN A 434 -3.73 0.61 1.38
C GLN A 434 -3.67 2.12 1.14
N PHE A 435 -3.11 2.87 2.08
CA PHE A 435 -2.82 4.28 1.81
C PHE A 435 -1.75 4.39 0.73
N ILE A 436 -1.89 5.36 -0.17
CA ILE A 436 -0.98 5.48 -1.32
C ILE A 436 0.48 5.71 -0.89
N HIS A 437 0.69 6.28 0.29
CA HIS A 437 2.00 6.46 0.89
C HIS A 437 1.93 6.50 2.42
N HIS A 438 2.99 6.01 3.10
CA HIS A 438 3.08 5.96 4.55
C HIS A 438 2.96 7.34 5.25
N LEU A 439 3.44 8.41 4.62
CA LEU A 439 3.27 9.77 5.15
C LEU A 439 1.81 10.20 5.25
N LEU A 440 0.98 9.85 4.25
CA LEU A 440 -0.45 10.14 4.31
C LEU A 440 -1.13 9.28 5.37
N TYR A 441 -0.77 7.99 5.44
CA TYR A 441 -1.24 7.10 6.48
C TYR A 441 -0.99 7.68 7.88
N ARG A 442 0.27 8.02 8.18
CA ARG A 442 0.66 8.61 9.47
C ARG A 442 -0.09 9.92 9.75
N HIS A 443 -0.20 10.79 8.75
CA HIS A 443 -0.92 12.04 8.89
C HIS A 443 -2.41 11.84 9.20
N PHE A 444 -3.06 10.84 8.60
CA PHE A 444 -4.44 10.47 8.93
C PHE A 444 -4.58 9.81 10.31
N THR A 445 -3.57 9.05 10.76
CA THR A 445 -3.55 8.47 12.11
C THR A 445 -3.42 9.54 13.20
N GLU A 446 -2.74 10.65 12.91
CA GLU A 446 -2.53 11.79 13.82
C GLU A 446 -3.67 12.84 13.79
N MET A 447 -4.67 12.68 12.91
CA MET A 447 -5.91 13.48 12.92
C MET A 447 -6.87 12.93 13.97
#